data_AF-A0AAE9J568-F1
#
_entry.id   AF-A0AAE9J568-F1
#
_cell.length_a   1.000
_cell.length_b   1.000
_cell.length_c   1.000
_cell.angle_alpha   90.00
_cell.angle_beta   90.00
_cell.angle_gamma   90.00
#
_symmetry.space_group_name_H-M   'P 1'
#
loop_
_entity.id
_entity.type
_entity.pdbx_description
1 polymer ?
#
loop_
_entity_poly.entity_id
_entity_poly.type
_entity_poly.pdbx_seq_one_letter_code
_entity_poly.pdbx_strand_id
1 'polypeptide(L)'
;MPFALLRFPRLVQKEIMENLDPFEILDLSECSKLAFNVARLKNMKEFGLEIASSSTQILIIGPDFKEAVGFTFKKSRSMNSIRYLPSENPDKDFPDLLKKILEVFGIIQVLYFFTNDSNFQLFVSISEILIERQCKVATLHFWLKHVEDKKKLKYILDNLRISELLRFHSDVKLSSNFEYIPGNYPKVLSVENSSWFGLNQLFSAVKSSLKVTISKSSLTIHDLNEFLGKWIAGEIQNMTAFSISITSKNFIGDSPVLGMKQPIIGTRNWRINHGVICAKVQFGRLIKNINGEEAVIELMYNRFLFLASS
;
A
#
# COMPACT_ATOMS: atom_id res chain seq x y z
N MET A 1 -20.20 -39.74 19.22
CA MET A 1 -19.27 -40.60 18.45
C MET A 1 -18.00 -39.80 18.15
N PRO A 2 -16.79 -40.34 18.32
CA PRO A 2 -15.56 -39.63 17.97
C PRO A 2 -15.47 -39.43 16.45
N PHE A 3 -15.05 -38.23 16.03
CA PHE A 3 -14.96 -37.81 14.64
C PHE A 3 -13.93 -38.65 13.87
N ALA A 4 -14.37 -39.44 12.88
CA ALA A 4 -13.52 -40.43 12.20
C ALA A 4 -12.29 -39.81 11.51
N LEU A 5 -12.40 -38.56 11.04
CA LEU A 5 -11.30 -37.82 10.41
C LEU A 5 -10.03 -37.80 11.27
N LEU A 6 -10.17 -37.63 12.59
CA LEU A 6 -9.04 -37.47 13.51
C LEU A 6 -8.26 -38.77 13.72
N ARG A 7 -8.82 -39.91 13.33
CA ARG A 7 -8.19 -41.24 13.45
C ARG A 7 -7.45 -41.68 12.19
N PHE A 8 -7.67 -41.00 11.06
CA PHE A 8 -6.96 -41.34 9.84
C PHE A 8 -5.46 -41.02 9.96
N PRO A 9 -4.60 -41.74 9.22
CA PRO A 9 -3.19 -41.37 9.07
C PRO A 9 -3.06 -39.92 8.59
N ARG A 10 -1.99 -39.22 9.03
CA ARG A 10 -1.77 -37.80 8.68
C ARG A 10 -1.80 -37.51 7.17
N LEU A 11 -1.33 -38.44 6.35
CA LEU A 11 -1.35 -38.30 4.90
C LEU A 11 -2.78 -38.21 4.36
N VAL A 12 -3.67 -39.09 4.84
CA VAL A 12 -5.09 -39.09 4.48
C VAL A 12 -5.78 -37.83 4.98
N GLN A 13 -5.44 -37.37 6.20
CA GLN A 13 -5.95 -36.10 6.72
C GLN A 13 -5.55 -34.92 5.83
N LYS A 14 -4.29 -34.86 5.38
CA LYS A 14 -3.80 -33.82 4.47
C LYS A 14 -4.55 -33.83 3.13
N GLU A 15 -4.69 -35.00 2.52
CA GLU A 15 -5.45 -35.18 1.27
C GLU A 15 -6.88 -34.67 1.41
N ILE A 16 -7.56 -35.01 2.51
CA ILE A 16 -8.92 -34.52 2.79
C ILE A 16 -8.89 -32.98 2.90
N MET A 17 -7.95 -32.40 3.64
CA MET A 17 -7.85 -30.94 3.76
C MET A 17 -7.60 -30.26 2.42
N GLU A 18 -6.80 -30.84 1.53
CA GLU A 18 -6.56 -30.27 0.19
C GLU A 18 -7.85 -30.15 -0.63
N ASN A 19 -8.79 -31.10 -0.45
CA ASN A 19 -10.08 -31.14 -1.14
C ASN A 19 -11.21 -30.33 -0.47
N LEU A 20 -11.09 -29.97 0.81
CA LEU A 20 -12.08 -29.12 1.49
C LEU A 20 -11.95 -27.65 1.09
N ASP A 21 -13.06 -26.92 1.02
CA ASP A 21 -12.99 -25.49 0.80
C ASP A 21 -12.51 -24.73 2.07
N PRO A 22 -12.03 -23.48 1.95
CA PRO A 22 -11.58 -22.73 3.13
C PRO A 22 -12.68 -22.44 4.16
N PHE A 23 -13.94 -22.53 3.77
CA PHE A 23 -15.07 -22.35 4.67
C PHE A 23 -15.22 -23.55 5.61
N GLU A 24 -15.21 -24.76 5.05
CA GLU A 24 -15.24 -26.04 5.78
C GLU A 24 -14.03 -26.20 6.69
N ILE A 25 -12.85 -25.76 6.24
CA ILE A 25 -11.62 -25.82 7.04
C ILE A 25 -11.69 -24.86 8.23
N LEU A 26 -12.26 -23.67 8.04
CA LEU A 26 -12.44 -22.72 9.12
C LEU A 26 -13.43 -23.25 10.17
N ASP A 27 -14.52 -23.89 9.74
CA ASP A 27 -15.49 -24.53 10.65
C ASP A 27 -14.85 -25.71 11.41
N LEU A 28 -14.11 -26.57 10.70
CA LEU A 28 -13.38 -27.68 11.30
C LEU A 28 -12.41 -27.19 12.38
N SER A 29 -11.73 -26.06 12.12
CA SER A 29 -10.75 -25.50 13.07
C SER A 29 -11.37 -25.08 14.41
N GLU A 30 -12.67 -24.82 14.48
CA GLU A 30 -13.38 -24.46 15.73
C GLU A 30 -13.84 -25.67 16.53
N CYS A 31 -13.88 -26.86 15.92
CA CYS A 31 -14.50 -28.03 16.55
C CYS A 31 -13.71 -28.55 17.75
N SER A 32 -12.37 -28.48 17.72
CA SER A 32 -11.49 -28.87 18.84
C SER A 32 -10.03 -28.49 18.57
N LYS A 33 -9.17 -28.54 19.59
CA LYS A 33 -7.71 -28.37 19.43
C LYS A 33 -7.08 -29.36 18.45
N LEU A 34 -7.59 -30.60 18.41
CA LEU A 34 -7.11 -31.61 17.46
C LEU A 34 -7.55 -31.28 16.03
N ALA A 35 -8.81 -30.86 15.85
CA ALA A 35 -9.34 -30.46 14.56
C ALA A 35 -8.64 -29.21 14.01
N PHE A 36 -8.31 -28.24 14.89
CA PHE A 36 -7.47 -27.10 14.54
C PHE A 36 -6.10 -27.51 13.98
N ASN A 37 -5.43 -28.47 14.61
CA ASN A 37 -4.15 -28.97 14.11
C ASN A 37 -4.28 -29.69 12.76
N VAL A 38 -5.39 -30.38 12.51
CA VAL A 38 -5.67 -31.02 11.22
C VAL A 38 -5.99 -29.98 10.14
N ALA A 39 -6.81 -28.98 10.44
CA ALA A 39 -7.16 -27.89 9.52
C ALA A 39 -5.93 -27.19 8.91
N ARG A 40 -4.87 -27.04 9.72
CA ARG A 40 -3.59 -26.42 9.30
C ARG A 40 -2.79 -27.21 8.26
N LEU A 41 -3.19 -28.45 7.94
CA LEU A 41 -2.49 -29.28 6.96
C LEU A 41 -2.65 -28.78 5.51
N LYS A 42 -3.69 -28.01 5.18
CA LYS A 42 -3.86 -27.44 3.81
C LYS A 42 -2.76 -26.46 3.40
N ASN A 43 -2.03 -25.88 4.37
CA ASN A 43 -0.89 -24.97 4.17
C ASN A 43 -1.01 -24.03 2.96
N MET A 44 -1.67 -22.90 3.12
CA MET A 44 -1.95 -21.94 2.04
C MET A 44 -0.94 -20.78 2.02
N LYS A 45 0.34 -21.04 2.33
CA LYS A 45 1.39 -19.99 2.45
C LYS A 45 1.60 -19.14 1.19
N GLU A 46 1.30 -19.68 0.02
CA GLU A 46 1.44 -19.00 -1.27
C GLU A 46 0.21 -18.14 -1.61
N PHE A 47 -0.89 -18.28 -0.86
CA PHE A 47 -2.07 -17.45 -1.02
C PHE A 47 -1.82 -16.06 -0.43
N GLY A 48 -2.58 -15.10 -0.93
CA GLY A 48 -2.57 -13.72 -0.45
C GLY A 48 -3.88 -13.35 0.24
N LEU A 49 -3.84 -12.33 1.10
CA LEU A 49 -5.03 -11.71 1.66
C LEU A 49 -5.33 -10.36 1.02
N GLU A 50 -6.60 -10.11 0.78
CA GLU A 50 -7.15 -8.75 0.71
C GLU A 50 -7.96 -8.48 1.97
N ILE A 51 -7.63 -7.40 2.66
CA ILE A 51 -8.25 -6.98 3.92
C ILE A 51 -8.94 -5.64 3.67
N ALA A 52 -10.26 -5.60 3.78
CA ALA A 52 -11.05 -4.38 3.64
C ALA A 52 -11.77 -4.06 4.94
N SER A 53 -11.24 -3.10 5.71
CA SER A 53 -11.80 -2.72 7.01
C SER A 53 -13.17 -2.03 6.89
N SER A 54 -13.47 -1.37 5.76
CA SER A 54 -14.76 -0.67 5.57
C SER A 54 -15.94 -1.63 5.41
N SER A 55 -15.72 -2.78 4.76
CA SER A 55 -16.70 -3.86 4.60
C SER A 55 -16.51 -4.99 5.61
N THR A 56 -15.55 -4.85 6.55
CA THR A 56 -15.12 -5.91 7.48
C THR A 56 -14.99 -7.25 6.76
N GLN A 57 -14.29 -7.21 5.62
CA GLN A 57 -14.13 -8.34 4.70
C GLN A 57 -12.68 -8.76 4.59
N ILE A 58 -12.44 -10.07 4.58
CA ILE A 58 -11.16 -10.69 4.24
C ILE A 58 -11.38 -11.61 3.06
N LEU A 59 -10.62 -11.42 1.98
CA LEU A 59 -10.53 -12.38 0.87
C LEU A 59 -9.21 -13.13 0.96
N ILE A 60 -9.28 -14.44 0.77
CA ILE A 60 -8.13 -15.31 0.51
C ILE A 60 -8.05 -15.50 -1.00
N ILE A 61 -6.94 -15.09 -1.60
CA ILE A 61 -6.71 -15.05 -3.04
C ILE A 61 -5.64 -16.08 -3.40
N GLY A 62 -5.95 -16.95 -4.36
CA GLY A 62 -5.02 -17.93 -4.90
C GLY A 62 -3.82 -17.28 -5.63
N PRO A 63 -2.68 -17.97 -5.71
CA PRO A 63 -1.45 -17.42 -6.29
C PRO A 63 -1.58 -16.99 -7.76
N ASP A 64 -2.52 -17.57 -8.51
CA ASP A 64 -2.79 -17.23 -9.91
C ASP A 64 -3.99 -16.28 -10.10
N PHE A 65 -4.54 -15.74 -9.00
CA PHE A 65 -5.70 -14.85 -8.96
C PHE A 65 -7.00 -15.42 -9.56
N LYS A 66 -7.07 -16.73 -9.85
CA LYS A 66 -8.30 -17.35 -10.38
C LYS A 66 -9.27 -17.76 -9.29
N GLU A 67 -8.76 -18.02 -8.10
CA GLU A 67 -9.55 -18.42 -6.93
C GLU A 67 -9.56 -17.30 -5.90
N ALA A 68 -10.74 -16.96 -5.42
CA ALA A 68 -10.91 -16.05 -4.29
C ALA A 68 -12.10 -16.52 -3.46
N VAL A 69 -11.88 -16.64 -2.15
CA VAL A 69 -12.95 -16.90 -1.17
C VAL A 69 -12.90 -15.85 -0.07
N GLY A 70 -14.06 -15.49 0.46
CA GLY A 70 -14.22 -14.32 1.31
C GLY A 70 -15.02 -14.56 2.56
N PHE A 71 -14.69 -13.82 3.61
CA PHE A 71 -15.47 -13.75 4.84
C PHE A 71 -15.86 -12.29 5.06
N THR A 72 -17.10 -12.03 5.45
CA THR A 72 -17.57 -10.67 5.75
C THR A 72 -18.57 -10.65 6.89
N PHE A 73 -18.56 -9.58 7.68
CA PHE A 73 -19.58 -9.31 8.69
C PHE A 73 -20.70 -8.39 8.19
N LYS A 74 -20.66 -7.94 6.92
CA LYS A 74 -21.75 -7.16 6.32
C LYS A 74 -22.50 -8.01 5.31
N LYS A 75 -23.83 -7.99 5.36
CA LYS A 75 -24.67 -8.69 4.37
C LYS A 75 -24.39 -8.10 2.98
N SER A 76 -23.62 -8.82 2.18
CA SER A 76 -23.41 -8.53 0.77
C SER A 76 -24.50 -9.22 -0.06
N ARG A 77 -24.96 -8.57 -1.13
CA ARG A 77 -25.85 -9.20 -2.11
C ARG A 77 -25.02 -10.17 -2.96
N SER A 78 -25.00 -11.43 -2.52
CA SER A 78 -24.57 -12.65 -3.23
C SER A 78 -23.24 -12.61 -4.00
N MET A 79 -22.24 -13.31 -3.45
CA MET A 79 -21.34 -14.16 -4.24
C MET A 79 -21.20 -15.47 -3.48
N ASN A 80 -21.33 -16.63 -4.15
CA ASN A 80 -21.13 -17.95 -3.51
C ASN A 80 -19.73 -18.08 -2.89
N SER A 81 -18.78 -17.27 -3.35
CA SER A 81 -17.41 -17.19 -2.85
C SER A 81 -17.25 -16.31 -1.60
N ILE A 82 -18.30 -15.68 -1.06
CA ILE A 82 -18.20 -14.86 0.16
C ILE A 82 -19.20 -15.34 1.21
N ARG A 83 -18.69 -15.85 2.33
CA ARG A 83 -19.47 -16.26 3.50
C ARG A 83 -19.75 -15.07 4.42
N TYR A 84 -21.03 -14.85 4.70
CA TYR A 84 -21.47 -13.90 5.72
C TYR A 84 -21.36 -14.53 7.12
N LEU A 85 -20.75 -13.80 8.05
CA LEU A 85 -20.61 -14.15 9.46
C LEU A 85 -21.42 -13.14 10.28
N PRO A 86 -22.54 -13.53 10.91
CA PRO A 86 -23.28 -12.63 11.79
C PRO A 86 -22.42 -12.21 12.99
N SER A 87 -22.42 -10.93 13.31
CA SER A 87 -21.78 -10.39 14.51
C SER A 87 -22.57 -9.19 15.04
N GLU A 88 -22.67 -9.09 16.37
CA GLU A 88 -23.21 -7.92 17.05
C GLU A 88 -22.24 -6.74 17.03
N ASN A 89 -20.93 -7.02 16.95
CA ASN A 89 -19.88 -6.01 16.89
C ASN A 89 -18.78 -6.39 15.88
N PRO A 90 -19.03 -6.20 14.57
CA PRO A 90 -18.11 -6.55 13.51
C PRO A 90 -16.70 -5.98 13.68
N ASP A 91 -16.58 -4.74 14.16
CA ASP A 91 -15.28 -4.08 14.32
C ASP A 91 -14.43 -4.75 15.43
N LYS A 92 -15.07 -5.37 16.42
CA LYS A 92 -14.39 -6.13 17.47
C LYS A 92 -14.04 -7.54 17.01
N ASP A 93 -14.94 -8.20 16.28
CA ASP A 93 -14.76 -9.61 15.87
C ASP A 93 -13.86 -9.76 14.64
N PHE A 94 -13.69 -8.69 13.85
CA PHE A 94 -12.91 -8.71 12.61
C PHE A 94 -11.40 -8.97 12.82
N PRO A 95 -10.71 -8.32 13.77
CA PRO A 95 -9.33 -8.68 14.12
C PRO A 95 -9.17 -10.14 14.56
N ASP A 96 -10.12 -10.69 15.32
CA ASP A 96 -10.08 -12.08 15.77
C ASP A 96 -10.22 -13.06 14.60
N LEU A 97 -11.12 -12.78 13.66
CA LEU A 97 -11.24 -13.53 12.42
C LEU A 97 -9.94 -13.49 11.60
N LEU A 98 -9.33 -12.31 11.45
CA LEU A 98 -8.05 -12.17 10.75
C LEU A 98 -6.97 -13.03 11.39
N LYS A 99 -6.82 -12.94 12.72
CA LYS A 99 -5.85 -13.74 13.47
C LYS A 99 -6.06 -15.23 13.23
N LYS A 100 -7.32 -15.69 13.27
CA LYS A 100 -7.68 -17.09 13.02
C LYS A 100 -7.37 -17.52 11.59
N ILE A 101 -7.69 -16.73 10.59
CA ILE A 101 -7.37 -17.00 9.17
C ILE A 101 -5.85 -17.15 9.00
N LEU A 102 -5.06 -16.23 9.55
CA LEU A 102 -3.59 -16.30 9.48
C LEU A 102 -3.04 -17.57 10.16
N GLU A 103 -3.60 -17.96 11.31
CA GLU A 103 -3.17 -19.15 12.07
C GLU A 103 -3.54 -20.48 11.39
N VAL A 104 -4.77 -20.59 10.91
CA VAL A 104 -5.32 -21.80 10.28
C VAL A 104 -4.67 -22.04 8.92
N PHE A 105 -4.60 -21.00 8.09
CA PHE A 105 -4.12 -21.15 6.71
C PHE A 105 -2.61 -20.92 6.55
N GLY A 106 -1.96 -20.33 7.55
CA GLY A 106 -0.52 -20.04 7.53
C GLY A 106 -0.14 -18.97 6.52
N ILE A 107 -1.10 -18.15 6.08
CA ILE A 107 -0.90 -17.07 5.11
C ILE A 107 -0.09 -15.96 5.78
N ILE A 108 0.94 -15.46 5.09
CA ILE A 108 1.76 -14.33 5.57
C ILE A 108 1.81 -13.17 4.57
N GLN A 109 1.15 -13.32 3.42
CA GLN A 109 1.14 -12.31 2.35
C GLN A 109 -0.18 -11.57 2.36
N VAL A 110 -0.13 -10.24 2.49
CA VAL A 110 -1.28 -9.36 2.33
C VAL A 110 -1.08 -8.59 1.03
N LEU A 111 -1.87 -8.92 0.01
CA LEU A 111 -1.79 -8.27 -1.30
C LEU A 111 -2.33 -6.84 -1.22
N TYR A 112 -3.46 -6.68 -0.54
CA TYR A 112 -4.12 -5.39 -0.37
C TYR A 112 -4.64 -5.23 1.04
N PHE A 113 -4.33 -4.09 1.65
CA PHE A 113 -4.93 -3.64 2.90
C PHE A 113 -5.60 -2.30 2.68
N PHE A 114 -6.93 -2.28 2.72
CA PHE A 114 -7.76 -1.08 2.63
C PHE A 114 -8.28 -0.72 4.01
N THR A 115 -7.85 0.42 4.55
CA THR A 115 -8.40 0.94 5.80
C THR A 115 -9.83 1.44 5.57
N ASN A 116 -10.61 1.54 6.65
CA ASN A 116 -11.82 2.34 6.66
C ASN A 116 -11.46 3.83 6.77
N ASP A 117 -12.46 4.70 6.72
CA ASP A 117 -12.27 6.15 6.80
C ASP A 117 -12.46 6.75 8.21
N SER A 118 -12.94 5.95 9.17
CA SER A 118 -13.54 6.47 10.40
C SER A 118 -13.14 5.75 11.69
N ASN A 119 -12.56 4.55 11.64
CA ASN A 119 -12.22 3.78 12.84
C ASN A 119 -10.72 3.47 12.88
N PHE A 120 -9.98 4.38 13.53
CA PHE A 120 -8.54 4.31 13.72
C PHE A 120 -8.13 3.10 14.57
N GLN A 121 -8.92 2.76 15.61
CA GLN A 121 -8.62 1.62 16.48
C GLN A 121 -8.69 0.29 15.74
N LEU A 122 -9.63 0.11 14.82
CA LEU A 122 -9.68 -1.10 13.98
C LEU A 122 -8.43 -1.22 13.10
N PHE A 123 -7.97 -0.11 12.52
CA PHE A 123 -6.71 -0.10 11.77
C PHE A 123 -5.52 -0.47 12.66
N VAL A 124 -5.46 0.05 13.90
CA VAL A 124 -4.42 -0.32 14.87
C VAL A 124 -4.44 -1.81 15.15
N SER A 125 -5.59 -2.38 15.52
CA SER A 125 -5.72 -3.81 15.86
C SER A 125 -5.31 -4.72 14.71
N ILE A 126 -5.76 -4.43 13.48
CA ILE A 126 -5.36 -5.19 12.30
C ILE A 126 -3.84 -5.08 12.08
N SER A 127 -3.30 -3.87 12.15
CA SER A 127 -1.88 -3.63 11.87
C SER A 127 -0.98 -4.32 12.88
N GLU A 128 -1.34 -4.31 14.17
CA GLU A 128 -0.60 -5.02 15.21
C GLU A 128 -0.54 -6.52 14.96
N ILE A 129 -1.65 -7.14 14.54
CA ILE A 129 -1.68 -8.56 14.14
C ILE A 129 -0.72 -8.80 12.98
N LEU A 130 -0.76 -7.96 11.95
CA LEU A 130 0.11 -8.12 10.77
C LEU A 130 1.59 -7.95 11.12
N ILE A 131 1.92 -7.01 12.03
CA ILE A 131 3.29 -6.79 12.53
C ILE A 131 3.76 -7.99 13.35
N GLU A 132 2.96 -8.46 14.31
CA GLU A 132 3.27 -9.62 15.17
C GLU A 132 3.51 -10.88 14.34
N ARG A 133 2.70 -11.09 13.29
CA ARG A 133 2.81 -12.22 12.35
C ARG A 133 3.87 -12.03 11.27
N GLN A 134 4.58 -10.90 11.28
CA GLN A 134 5.61 -10.54 10.29
C GLN A 134 5.11 -10.60 8.83
N CYS A 135 3.83 -10.29 8.63
CA CYS A 135 3.20 -10.32 7.31
C CYS A 135 3.88 -9.33 6.36
N LYS A 136 3.99 -9.70 5.09
CA LYS A 136 4.42 -8.80 4.02
C LYS A 136 3.18 -8.15 3.42
N VAL A 137 3.12 -6.82 3.42
CA VAL A 137 2.00 -6.07 2.85
C VAL A 137 2.45 -5.52 1.51
N ALA A 138 1.89 -5.98 0.40
CA ALA A 138 2.24 -5.43 -0.90
C ALA A 138 1.68 -4.01 -1.03
N THR A 139 0.39 -3.82 -0.78
CA THR A 139 -0.29 -2.54 -0.96
C THR A 139 -1.08 -2.12 0.28
N LEU A 140 -0.87 -0.88 0.74
CA LEU A 140 -1.69 -0.21 1.76
C LEU A 140 -2.41 1.00 1.14
N HIS A 141 -3.73 0.96 1.18
CA HIS A 141 -4.62 2.07 0.89
C HIS A 141 -5.17 2.66 2.19
N PHE A 142 -4.65 3.83 2.55
CA PHE A 142 -4.96 4.53 3.80
C PHE A 142 -6.00 5.62 3.55
N TRP A 143 -7.19 5.44 4.13
CA TRP A 143 -8.39 6.29 3.97
C TRP A 143 -8.83 7.01 5.26
N LEU A 144 -8.20 6.73 6.40
CA LEU A 144 -8.61 7.28 7.70
C LEU A 144 -8.59 8.81 7.72
N LYS A 145 -9.78 9.41 7.87
CA LYS A 145 -9.97 10.86 7.91
C LYS A 145 -9.46 11.48 9.21
N HIS A 146 -9.57 10.73 10.30
CA HIS A 146 -9.13 11.12 11.63
C HIS A 146 -8.11 10.12 12.17
N VAL A 147 -6.98 10.65 12.64
CA VAL A 147 -5.90 9.90 13.28
C VAL A 147 -5.77 10.40 14.70
N GLU A 148 -6.23 9.59 15.64
CA GLU A 148 -6.27 9.91 17.07
C GLU A 148 -4.84 10.01 17.64
N ASP A 149 -3.95 9.09 17.24
CA ASP A 149 -2.57 9.03 17.70
C ASP A 149 -1.58 8.95 16.53
N LYS A 150 -0.90 10.07 16.25
CA LYS A 150 0.10 10.18 15.19
C LYS A 150 1.37 9.40 15.49
N LYS A 151 1.75 9.25 16.76
CA LYS A 151 2.91 8.44 17.15
C LYS A 151 2.62 6.97 16.89
N LYS A 152 1.39 6.52 17.21
CA LYS A 152 0.94 5.16 16.91
C LYS A 152 0.89 4.90 15.40
N LEU A 153 0.37 5.84 14.61
CA LEU A 153 0.40 5.75 13.15
C LEU A 153 1.83 5.60 12.63
N LYS A 154 2.76 6.45 13.09
CA LYS A 154 4.17 6.37 12.68
C LYS A 154 4.79 5.02 13.04
N TYR A 155 4.60 4.55 14.28
CA TYR A 155 5.04 3.22 14.70
C TYR A 155 4.51 2.13 13.78
N ILE A 156 3.22 2.15 13.45
CA ILE A 156 2.62 1.14 12.56
C ILE A 156 3.25 1.21 11.16
N LEU A 157 3.36 2.39 10.56
CA LEU A 157 3.94 2.57 9.23
C LEU A 157 5.43 2.21 9.16
N ASP A 158 6.18 2.39 10.25
CA ASP A 158 7.59 2.01 10.34
C ASP A 158 7.79 0.49 10.49
N ASN A 159 6.80 -0.23 11.07
CA ASN A 159 6.90 -1.66 11.36
C ASN A 159 6.15 -2.54 10.35
N LEU A 160 5.18 -2.00 9.61
CA LEU A 160 4.55 -2.71 8.49
C LEU A 160 5.54 -2.87 7.35
N ARG A 161 5.67 -4.10 6.84
CA ARG A 161 6.58 -4.44 5.73
C ARG A 161 5.90 -4.14 4.38
N ILE A 162 5.69 -2.86 4.10
CA ILE A 162 5.02 -2.39 2.87
C ILE A 162 6.01 -2.38 1.70
N SER A 163 5.74 -3.11 0.61
CA SER A 163 6.71 -3.28 -0.48
C SER A 163 6.35 -2.60 -1.81
N GLU A 164 5.09 -2.65 -2.24
CA GLU A 164 4.69 -2.19 -3.58
C GLU A 164 4.11 -0.77 -3.56
N LEU A 165 3.05 -0.53 -2.79
CA LEU A 165 2.33 0.75 -2.79
C LEU A 165 1.92 1.20 -1.37
N LEU A 166 2.26 2.44 -1.04
CA LEU A 166 1.66 3.19 0.06
C LEU A 166 0.86 4.37 -0.50
N ARG A 167 -0.47 4.34 -0.33
CA ARG A 167 -1.35 5.43 -0.75
C ARG A 167 -2.08 6.05 0.42
N PHE A 168 -1.90 7.36 0.60
CA PHE A 168 -2.76 8.22 1.42
C PHE A 168 -3.77 8.91 0.51
N HIS A 169 -5.05 8.61 0.71
CA HIS A 169 -6.15 9.17 -0.08
C HIS A 169 -6.49 10.61 0.30
N SER A 170 -7.18 11.32 -0.59
CA SER A 170 -7.41 12.76 -0.49
C SER A 170 -8.12 13.25 0.77
N ASP A 171 -8.86 12.35 1.42
CA ASP A 171 -9.67 12.68 2.61
C ASP A 171 -8.89 12.54 3.91
N VAL A 172 -7.68 11.94 3.85
CA VAL A 172 -6.79 11.82 5.00
C VAL A 172 -6.26 13.19 5.37
N LYS A 173 -6.52 13.63 6.61
CA LYS A 173 -6.07 14.93 7.12
C LYS A 173 -5.05 14.72 8.22
N LEU A 174 -3.77 14.86 7.86
CA LEU A 174 -2.68 14.96 8.82
C LEU A 174 -2.29 16.43 8.99
N SER A 175 -1.79 16.80 10.17
CA SER A 175 -1.33 18.16 10.42
C SER A 175 -0.04 18.43 9.64
N SER A 176 0.20 19.69 9.30
CA SER A 176 1.38 20.12 8.54
C SER A 176 2.72 19.79 9.22
N ASN A 177 2.73 19.60 10.54
CA ASN A 177 3.91 19.18 11.31
C ASN A 177 4.07 17.65 11.43
N PHE A 178 3.25 16.86 10.73
CA PHE A 178 3.43 15.41 10.72
C PHE A 178 4.63 15.03 9.85
N GLU A 179 5.65 14.45 10.49
CA GLU A 179 6.87 14.02 9.81
C GLU A 179 7.01 12.50 9.82
N TYR A 180 6.90 11.93 8.63
CA TYR A 180 7.13 10.52 8.34
C TYR A 180 8.23 10.39 7.29
N ILE A 181 9.37 9.84 7.71
CA ILE A 181 10.55 9.53 6.91
C ILE A 181 10.99 8.13 7.36
N PRO A 182 10.48 7.05 6.73
CA PRO A 182 10.88 5.68 7.04
C PRO A 182 12.30 5.42 6.53
N GLY A 183 12.90 4.30 6.96
CA GLY A 183 14.18 3.85 6.42
C GLY A 183 14.13 3.60 4.90
N ASN A 184 12.99 3.11 4.39
CA ASN A 184 12.70 3.00 2.96
C ASN A 184 11.19 3.17 2.72
N TYR A 185 10.82 3.97 1.73
CA TYR A 185 9.46 3.95 1.15
C TYR A 185 9.29 2.75 0.20
N PRO A 186 8.04 2.27 -0.01
CA PRO A 186 7.75 1.24 -1.00
C PRO A 186 8.00 1.72 -2.44
N LYS A 187 7.94 0.82 -3.42
CA LYS A 187 8.21 1.14 -4.84
C LYS A 187 7.36 2.29 -5.38
N VAL A 188 6.12 2.41 -4.91
CA VAL A 188 5.21 3.50 -5.28
C VAL A 188 4.72 4.22 -4.02
N LEU A 189 4.95 5.52 -3.97
CA LEU A 189 4.39 6.41 -2.96
C LEU A 189 3.34 7.33 -3.60
N SER A 190 2.15 7.38 -3.01
CA SER A 190 1.05 8.23 -3.45
C SER A 190 0.45 8.99 -2.26
N VAL A 191 0.58 10.30 -2.20
CA VAL A 191 0.01 11.14 -1.12
C VAL A 191 -0.89 12.21 -1.74
N GLU A 192 -2.20 12.05 -1.64
CA GLU A 192 -3.16 12.94 -2.34
C GLU A 192 -3.49 14.23 -1.59
N ASN A 193 -3.41 14.21 -0.26
CA ASN A 193 -3.49 15.39 0.59
C ASN A 193 -2.17 15.54 1.37
N SER A 194 -1.22 16.18 0.72
CA SER A 194 0.20 16.15 1.09
C SER A 194 0.69 17.47 1.70
N SER A 195 -0.18 18.22 2.37
CA SER A 195 0.19 19.48 3.02
C SER A 195 1.27 19.33 4.11
N TRP A 196 1.41 18.12 4.65
CA TRP A 196 2.42 17.69 5.61
C TRP A 196 3.70 17.12 4.96
N PHE A 197 3.69 16.90 3.64
CA PHE A 197 4.81 16.29 2.92
C PHE A 197 5.74 17.39 2.37
N GLY A 198 6.89 17.56 3.03
CA GLY A 198 7.89 18.58 2.71
C GLY A 198 9.06 18.07 1.85
N LEU A 199 10.01 18.98 1.59
CA LEU A 199 11.15 18.72 0.71
C LEU A 199 12.06 17.60 1.22
N ASN A 200 12.31 17.53 2.54
CA ASN A 200 13.11 16.45 3.14
C ASN A 200 12.49 15.06 2.90
N GLN A 201 11.16 14.97 2.97
CA GLN A 201 10.44 13.73 2.69
C GLN A 201 10.48 13.39 1.21
N LEU A 202 10.45 14.39 0.32
CA LEU A 202 10.68 14.18 -1.12
C LEU A 202 12.07 13.59 -1.37
N PHE A 203 13.13 14.17 -0.79
CA PHE A 203 14.49 13.64 -0.93
C PHE A 203 14.64 12.21 -0.42
N SER A 204 13.97 11.86 0.69
CA SER A 204 13.95 10.47 1.15
C SER A 204 13.18 9.56 0.21
N ALA A 205 11.99 9.98 -0.25
CA ALA A 205 11.14 9.20 -1.13
C ALA A 205 11.80 8.87 -2.48
N VAL A 206 12.51 9.83 -3.10
CA VAL A 206 13.14 9.63 -4.41
C VAL A 206 14.32 8.65 -4.38
N LYS A 207 14.90 8.39 -3.20
CA LYS A 207 16.03 7.46 -3.00
C LYS A 207 15.62 6.00 -2.85
N SER A 208 14.34 5.72 -2.57
CA SER A 208 13.88 4.33 -2.38
C SER A 208 12.64 3.98 -3.22
N SER A 209 11.82 4.96 -3.59
CA SER A 209 10.65 4.74 -4.45
C SER A 209 11.08 4.77 -5.92
N LEU A 210 10.37 4.05 -6.77
CA LEU A 210 10.47 4.16 -8.23
C LEU A 210 9.55 5.25 -8.77
N LYS A 211 8.39 5.44 -8.12
CA LYS A 211 7.39 6.43 -8.50
C LYS A 211 6.83 7.17 -7.28
N VAL A 212 6.85 8.49 -7.33
CA VAL A 212 6.35 9.38 -6.28
C VAL A 212 5.26 10.28 -6.84
N THR A 213 4.05 10.21 -6.29
CA THR A 213 2.92 11.05 -6.69
C THR A 213 2.37 11.80 -5.49
N ILE A 214 2.44 13.12 -5.55
CA ILE A 214 2.11 14.03 -4.45
C ILE A 214 1.06 15.01 -4.97
N SER A 215 -0.09 15.11 -4.31
CA SER A 215 -1.16 16.05 -4.69
C SER A 215 -1.57 16.93 -3.51
N LYS A 216 -2.13 18.11 -3.82
CA LYS A 216 -2.50 19.12 -2.82
C LYS A 216 -1.34 19.43 -1.86
N SER A 217 -0.13 19.54 -2.40
CA SER A 217 1.09 19.79 -1.63
C SER A 217 1.20 21.24 -1.17
N SER A 218 2.01 21.45 -0.13
CA SER A 218 2.48 22.77 0.29
C SER A 218 3.79 23.17 -0.40
N LEU A 219 4.44 22.27 -1.15
CA LEU A 219 5.70 22.54 -1.85
C LEU A 219 5.55 23.73 -2.81
N THR A 220 6.59 24.55 -2.89
CA THR A 220 6.66 25.81 -3.62
C THR A 220 7.61 25.70 -4.82
N ILE A 221 7.63 26.74 -5.66
CA ILE A 221 8.64 26.88 -6.73
C ILE A 221 10.06 26.90 -6.18
N HIS A 222 10.27 27.44 -4.98
CA HIS A 222 11.58 27.39 -4.32
C HIS A 222 12.01 25.95 -4.04
N ASP A 223 11.11 25.13 -3.49
CA ASP A 223 11.40 23.71 -3.22
C ASP A 223 11.68 22.91 -4.50
N LEU A 224 10.97 23.22 -5.60
CA LEU A 224 11.26 22.63 -6.91
C LEU A 224 12.65 23.03 -7.42
N ASN A 225 13.03 24.30 -7.27
CA ASN A 225 14.35 24.79 -7.65
C ASN A 225 15.45 24.14 -6.83
N GLU A 226 15.24 23.94 -5.53
CA GLU A 226 16.19 23.24 -4.66
C GLU A 226 16.32 21.77 -5.07
N PHE A 227 15.21 21.06 -5.26
CA PHE A 227 15.22 19.67 -5.74
C PHE A 227 15.95 19.53 -7.08
N LEU A 228 15.56 20.33 -8.07
CA LEU A 228 16.15 20.26 -9.42
C LEU A 228 17.60 20.73 -9.45
N GLY A 229 17.95 21.77 -8.69
CA GLY A 229 19.32 22.25 -8.57
C GLY A 229 20.25 21.17 -8.02
N LYS A 230 19.82 20.49 -6.95
CA LYS A 230 20.54 19.33 -6.37
C LYS A 230 20.62 18.16 -7.33
N TRP A 231 19.56 17.88 -8.09
CA TRP A 231 19.59 16.82 -9.11
C TRP A 231 20.57 17.14 -10.23
N ILE A 232 20.55 18.37 -10.76
CA ILE A 232 21.47 18.84 -11.81
C ILE A 232 22.93 18.80 -11.33
N ALA A 233 23.19 19.18 -10.08
CA ALA A 233 24.50 19.14 -9.46
C ALA A 233 24.98 17.71 -9.12
N GLY A 234 24.16 16.67 -9.32
CA GLY A 234 24.50 15.29 -8.97
C GLY A 234 24.54 15.03 -7.46
N GLU A 235 23.95 15.91 -6.64
CA GLU A 235 23.96 15.80 -5.17
C GLU A 235 22.94 14.79 -4.64
N ILE A 236 21.94 14.42 -5.44
CA ILE A 236 20.97 13.38 -5.08
C ILE A 236 21.54 12.01 -5.42
N GLN A 237 22.46 11.52 -4.59
CA GLN A 237 23.05 10.21 -4.74
C GLN A 237 22.02 9.09 -4.60
N ASN A 238 22.16 8.04 -5.41
CA ASN A 238 21.35 6.81 -5.40
C ASN A 238 19.84 7.08 -5.56
N MET A 239 19.47 8.04 -6.41
CA MET A 239 18.07 8.27 -6.75
C MET A 239 17.50 7.08 -7.54
N THR A 240 16.47 6.43 -7.00
CA THR A 240 15.77 5.31 -7.66
C THR A 240 14.52 5.75 -8.41
N ALA A 241 13.97 6.92 -8.05
CA ALA A 241 12.73 7.40 -8.64
C ALA A 241 12.95 7.84 -10.08
N PHE A 242 12.37 7.11 -11.02
CA PHE A 242 12.34 7.54 -12.41
C PHE A 242 11.16 8.49 -12.67
N SER A 243 10.10 8.46 -11.84
CA SER A 243 8.89 9.28 -12.02
C SER A 243 8.47 10.03 -10.76
N ILE A 244 8.35 11.35 -10.88
CA ILE A 244 7.83 12.23 -9.84
C ILE A 244 6.71 13.09 -10.42
N SER A 245 5.56 13.15 -9.74
CA SER A 245 4.43 14.01 -10.10
C SER A 245 3.98 14.77 -8.87
N ILE A 246 4.02 16.10 -8.93
CA ILE A 246 3.64 16.97 -7.80
C ILE A 246 2.55 17.94 -8.26
N THR A 247 1.45 17.99 -7.52
CA THR A 247 0.41 19.01 -7.72
C THR A 247 0.37 19.94 -6.51
N SER A 248 0.64 21.22 -6.72
CA SER A 248 0.64 22.25 -5.70
C SER A 248 0.06 23.55 -6.23
N LYS A 249 -0.85 24.17 -5.48
CA LYS A 249 -1.37 25.51 -5.81
C LYS A 249 -0.25 26.56 -5.77
N ASN A 250 0.80 26.32 -4.99
CA ASN A 250 1.95 27.23 -4.84
C ASN A 250 2.91 27.20 -6.05
N PHE A 251 2.60 26.41 -7.09
CA PHE A 251 3.33 26.47 -8.35
C PHE A 251 2.78 27.54 -9.30
N ILE A 252 1.52 27.97 -9.11
CA ILE A 252 0.88 28.99 -9.94
C ILE A 252 1.55 30.35 -9.67
N GLY A 253 2.07 30.98 -10.72
CA GLY A 253 2.66 32.31 -10.68
C GLY A 253 3.75 32.49 -11.73
N ASP A 254 4.52 33.58 -11.62
CA ASP A 254 5.56 33.94 -12.60
C ASP A 254 6.99 33.57 -12.13
N SER A 255 7.12 32.98 -10.94
CA SER A 255 8.41 32.57 -10.40
C SER A 255 9.06 31.52 -11.32
N PRO A 256 10.32 31.74 -11.75
CA PRO A 256 10.98 30.84 -12.68
C PRO A 256 11.45 29.55 -12.00
N VAL A 257 11.47 28.45 -12.75
CA VAL A 257 12.07 27.17 -12.34
C VAL A 257 13.34 26.96 -13.15
N LEU A 258 14.49 26.90 -12.49
CA LEU A 258 15.82 26.86 -13.12
C LEU A 258 16.01 27.98 -14.17
N GLY A 259 15.47 29.18 -13.89
CA GLY A 259 15.48 30.30 -14.83
C GLY A 259 14.49 30.20 -15.99
N MET A 260 13.73 29.09 -16.11
CA MET A 260 12.70 28.92 -17.13
C MET A 260 11.39 29.60 -16.71
N LYS A 261 10.78 30.35 -17.64
CA LYS A 261 9.44 30.92 -17.45
C LYS A 261 8.38 29.82 -17.51
N GLN A 262 7.31 29.99 -16.74
CA GLN A 262 6.15 29.10 -16.77
C GLN A 262 5.20 29.44 -17.96
N PRO A 263 4.45 28.47 -18.50
CA PRO A 263 4.56 27.03 -18.26
C PRO A 263 5.85 26.46 -18.86
N ILE A 264 6.39 25.41 -18.23
CA ILE A 264 7.54 24.68 -18.77
C ILE A 264 7.00 23.54 -19.62
N ILE A 265 6.97 23.80 -20.92
CA ILE A 265 6.65 22.81 -21.94
C ILE A 265 7.78 22.76 -22.97
N GLY A 266 7.90 21.62 -23.64
CA GLY A 266 8.83 21.37 -24.72
C GLY A 266 8.23 20.41 -25.74
N THR A 267 9.08 19.83 -26.58
CA THR A 267 8.67 18.97 -27.69
C THR A 267 8.88 17.48 -27.40
N ARG A 268 9.42 17.14 -26.22
CA ARG A 268 9.74 15.75 -25.88
C ARG A 268 8.50 15.02 -25.38
N ASN A 269 8.15 13.96 -26.10
CA ASN A 269 7.29 12.90 -25.60
C ASN A 269 8.19 11.78 -25.09
N TRP A 270 8.06 11.44 -23.81
CA TRP A 270 8.87 10.40 -23.19
C TRP A 270 8.00 9.49 -22.33
N ARG A 271 8.19 8.18 -22.48
CA ARG A 271 7.52 7.15 -21.72
C ARG A 271 8.56 6.17 -21.20
N ILE A 272 8.48 5.86 -19.91
CA ILE A 272 9.34 4.87 -19.24
C ILE A 272 8.45 3.82 -18.61
N ASN A 273 8.81 2.55 -18.80
CA ASN A 273 8.17 1.40 -18.18
C ASN A 273 9.22 0.67 -17.34
N HIS A 274 8.93 0.45 -16.07
CA HIS A 274 9.73 -0.33 -15.14
C HIS A 274 8.86 -1.44 -14.53
N GLY A 275 8.85 -2.62 -15.15
CA GLY A 275 7.91 -3.69 -14.84
C GLY A 275 6.46 -3.25 -15.07
N VAL A 276 5.63 -3.30 -14.02
CA VAL A 276 4.23 -2.87 -14.06
C VAL A 276 4.05 -1.35 -13.89
N ILE A 277 5.11 -0.61 -13.59
CA ILE A 277 5.04 0.84 -13.35
C ILE A 277 5.37 1.59 -14.63
N CYS A 278 4.43 2.42 -15.10
CA CYS A 278 4.60 3.27 -16.27
C CYS A 278 4.47 4.75 -15.88
N ALA A 279 5.26 5.61 -16.54
CA ALA A 279 5.11 7.06 -16.51
C ALA A 279 5.35 7.65 -17.91
N LYS A 280 4.69 8.79 -18.19
CA LYS A 280 4.85 9.50 -19.45
C LYS A 280 4.78 11.01 -19.25
N VAL A 281 5.50 11.74 -20.08
CA VAL A 281 5.41 13.19 -20.29
C VAL A 281 5.18 13.43 -21.77
N GLN A 282 4.26 14.32 -22.13
CA GLN A 282 3.87 14.52 -23.54
C GLN A 282 4.59 15.71 -24.19
N PHE A 283 4.76 16.80 -23.44
CA PHE A 283 5.32 18.05 -23.94
C PHE A 283 6.39 18.56 -22.99
N GLY A 284 7.36 17.70 -22.68
CA GLY A 284 8.35 18.04 -21.68
C GLY A 284 9.61 18.67 -22.24
N ARG A 285 10.36 19.30 -21.35
CA ARG A 285 11.66 19.91 -21.62
C ARG A 285 12.77 19.03 -21.07
N LEU A 286 13.74 18.71 -21.93
CA LEU A 286 14.92 17.93 -21.54
C LEU A 286 15.84 18.77 -20.67
N ILE A 287 16.32 18.19 -19.58
CA ILE A 287 17.39 18.67 -18.72
C ILE A 287 18.41 17.55 -18.53
N LYS A 288 19.65 17.92 -18.20
CA LYS A 288 20.73 16.98 -17.91
C LYS A 288 21.40 17.35 -16.60
N ASN A 289 21.87 16.36 -15.86
CA ASN A 289 22.74 16.60 -14.71
C ASN A 289 24.22 16.55 -15.09
N ILE A 290 25.10 16.88 -14.14
CA ILE A 290 26.56 16.88 -14.30
C ILE A 290 27.14 15.51 -14.65
N ASN A 291 26.43 14.43 -14.31
CA ASN A 291 26.82 13.06 -14.61
C ASN A 291 26.34 12.59 -16.00
N GLY A 292 25.62 13.46 -16.74
CA GLY A 292 25.09 13.15 -18.06
C GLY A 292 23.75 12.42 -18.08
N GLU A 293 23.12 12.18 -16.92
CA GLU A 293 21.79 11.59 -16.83
C GLU A 293 20.74 12.57 -17.36
N GLU A 294 19.76 12.05 -18.08
CA GLU A 294 18.72 12.83 -18.74
C GLU A 294 17.40 12.75 -17.96
N ALA A 295 16.73 13.89 -17.85
CA ALA A 295 15.36 13.94 -17.36
C ALA A 295 14.51 14.88 -18.22
N VAL A 296 13.22 14.57 -18.34
CA VAL A 296 12.25 15.47 -18.94
C VAL A 296 11.34 16.00 -17.85
N ILE A 297 11.23 17.32 -17.80
CA ILE A 297 10.36 18.02 -16.89
C ILE A 297 9.21 18.69 -17.64
N GLU A 298 8.06 18.77 -16.99
CA GLU A 298 6.89 19.52 -17.46
C GLU A 298 6.28 20.25 -16.27
N LEU A 299 6.00 21.55 -16.42
CA LEU A 299 5.26 22.33 -15.43
C LEU A 299 4.12 23.03 -16.14
N MET A 300 2.90 22.55 -15.92
CA MET A 300 1.69 23.15 -16.46
C MET A 300 0.74 23.48 -15.31
N TYR A 301 0.37 24.76 -15.21
CA TYR A 301 -0.48 25.29 -14.13
C TYR A 301 0.08 24.93 -12.74
N ASN A 302 -0.63 24.06 -12.01
CA ASN A 302 -0.28 23.62 -10.66
C ASN A 302 0.40 22.25 -10.63
N ARG A 303 0.75 21.67 -11.78
CA ARG A 303 1.26 20.30 -11.91
C ARG A 303 2.67 20.28 -12.48
N PHE A 304 3.58 19.74 -11.68
CA PHE A 304 4.95 19.43 -12.05
C PHE A 304 5.11 17.93 -12.32
N LEU A 305 5.81 17.59 -13.40
CA LEU A 305 6.24 16.24 -13.74
C LEU A 305 7.76 16.24 -13.93
N PHE A 306 8.39 15.19 -13.42
CA PHE A 306 9.79 14.88 -13.66
C PHE A 306 9.89 13.39 -14.01
N LEU A 307 10.56 13.10 -15.13
CA LEU A 307 10.76 11.76 -15.64
C LEU A 307 12.24 11.59 -16.02
N ALA A 308 13.00 10.81 -15.25
CA ALA A 308 14.42 10.54 -15.48
C ALA A 308 14.65 9.17 -16.12
N SER A 309 15.64 9.08 -17.01
CA SER A 309 16.18 7.79 -17.45
C SER A 309 16.96 7.16 -16.31
N SER A 310 16.32 6.25 -15.57
CA SER A 310 17.01 5.35 -14.63
C SER A 310 17.92 4.38 -15.37
#